data_AF-A0A426X8I3-F1
#
_entry.id   AF-A0A426X8I3-F1
#
_cell.length_a   1.000
_cell.length_b   1.000
_cell.length_c   1.000
_cell.angle_alpha   90.00
_cell.angle_beta   90.00
_cell.angle_gamma   90.00
#
_symmetry.space_group_name_H-M   'P 1'
#
loop_
_entity.id
_entity.type
_entity.pdbx_description
1 polymer ?
#
loop_
_entity_poly.entity_id
_entity_poly.type
_entity_poly.pdbx_seq_one_letter_code
_entity_poly.pdbx_strand_id
1 'polypeptide(L)'
;AKAEMRPKLVLFGDSITEESFGEGGWAAALAHHFSRSVSLLFSPPRSILFSISPSTDLGWGFLSVVWFDLFDSLNHLSGGHRAAGVQRPPAAVAVFFGANDASLPDRSSGFQHVPLSEYSANLRAICSHLKEKWDSTIVILITPPPIDEHGRIQNPYGDNSSGLPERTNEVAGAYAKACVAVAEESGLPVIDIWTRMHKFPGWEKLFLR
;
A
#
# COMPACT_ATOMS: atom_id res chain seq x y z
N ALA A 1 -31.72 -18.65 9.03
CA ALA A 1 -30.29 -18.74 9.35
C ALA A 1 -29.68 -17.34 9.36
N LYS A 2 -28.93 -16.95 10.40
CA LYS A 2 -28.12 -15.73 10.34
C LYS A 2 -27.12 -15.92 9.21
N ALA A 3 -27.11 -15.05 8.20
CA ALA A 3 -26.06 -15.05 7.20
C ALA A 3 -24.74 -14.82 7.95
N GLU A 4 -23.87 -15.83 8.01
CA GLU A 4 -22.53 -15.66 8.56
C GLU A 4 -21.81 -14.62 7.71
N MET A 5 -21.43 -13.51 8.34
CA MET A 5 -20.66 -12.47 7.66
C MET A 5 -19.25 -12.99 7.45
N ARG A 6 -18.82 -13.02 6.19
CA ARG A 6 -17.50 -13.48 5.79
C ARG A 6 -16.41 -12.59 6.43
N PRO A 7 -15.27 -13.18 6.83
CA PRO A 7 -14.07 -12.43 7.19
C PRO A 7 -13.72 -11.40 6.09
N LYS A 8 -13.19 -10.25 6.50
CA LYS A 8 -12.75 -9.21 5.57
C LYS A 8 -11.22 -9.16 5.50
N LEU A 9 -10.67 -9.09 4.30
CA LEU A 9 -9.28 -8.71 4.05
C LEU A 9 -9.27 -7.33 3.42
N VAL A 10 -8.59 -6.37 4.03
CA VAL A 10 -8.45 -5.02 3.49
C VAL A 10 -7.09 -4.89 2.81
N LEU A 11 -7.07 -4.39 1.58
CA LEU A 11 -5.84 -3.98 0.91
C LEU A 11 -5.73 -2.46 0.99
N PHE A 12 -4.66 -1.97 1.61
CA PHE A 12 -4.39 -0.56 1.85
C PHE A 12 -3.03 -0.18 1.29
N GLY A 13 -3.00 0.51 0.17
CA GLY A 13 -1.77 0.78 -0.58
C GLY A 13 -2.04 1.63 -1.79
N ASP A 14 -1.02 2.12 -2.48
CA ASP A 14 -1.10 3.12 -3.57
C ASP A 14 -1.72 2.60 -4.90
N SER A 15 -1.45 3.29 -6.01
CA SER A 15 -1.96 2.93 -7.34
C SER A 15 -1.60 1.50 -7.76
N ILE A 16 -0.49 0.93 -7.26
CA ILE A 16 -0.15 -0.49 -7.51
C ILE A 16 -1.22 -1.41 -6.90
N THR A 17 -1.76 -1.03 -5.73
CA THR A 17 -2.85 -1.76 -5.10
C THR A 17 -4.16 -1.52 -5.84
N GLU A 18 -4.41 -0.31 -6.34
CA GLU A 18 -5.59 0.01 -7.16
C GLU A 18 -5.65 -0.83 -8.44
N GLU A 19 -4.57 -0.79 -9.22
CA GLU A 19 -4.45 -1.49 -10.50
C GLU A 19 -4.43 -3.01 -10.34
N SER A 20 -4.10 -3.52 -9.15
CA SER A 20 -4.05 -4.97 -8.88
C SER A 20 -5.40 -5.69 -8.97
N PHE A 21 -6.51 -4.97 -9.05
CA PHE A 21 -7.85 -5.52 -9.34
C PHE A 21 -8.16 -5.63 -10.84
N GLY A 22 -7.29 -5.09 -11.70
CA GLY A 22 -7.38 -5.24 -13.14
C GLY A 22 -7.16 -6.69 -13.61
N GLU A 23 -7.32 -6.91 -14.91
CA GLU A 23 -7.15 -8.23 -15.52
C GLU A 23 -5.74 -8.77 -15.29
N GLY A 24 -5.64 -9.97 -14.70
CA GLY A 24 -4.37 -10.60 -14.35
C GLY A 24 -3.66 -10.01 -13.12
N GLY A 25 -4.29 -9.05 -12.43
CA GLY A 25 -3.75 -8.45 -11.21
C GLY A 25 -3.83 -9.38 -9.99
N TRP A 26 -2.91 -9.19 -9.03
CA TRP A 26 -2.77 -10.09 -7.89
C TRP A 26 -3.97 -10.01 -6.92
N ALA A 27 -4.59 -8.84 -6.73
CA ALA A 27 -5.77 -8.73 -5.89
C ALA A 27 -7.01 -9.36 -6.54
N ALA A 28 -7.14 -9.29 -7.87
CA ALA A 28 -8.15 -10.03 -8.61
C ALA A 28 -7.97 -11.56 -8.45
N ALA A 29 -6.73 -12.05 -8.56
CA ALA A 29 -6.41 -13.45 -8.32
C ALA A 29 -6.71 -13.88 -6.87
N LEU A 30 -6.39 -13.02 -5.90
CA LEU A 30 -6.69 -13.23 -4.48
C LEU A 30 -8.21 -13.30 -4.23
N ALA A 31 -8.98 -12.40 -4.85
CA ALA A 31 -10.43 -12.39 -4.76
C ALA A 31 -11.08 -13.62 -5.40
N HIS A 32 -10.52 -14.09 -6.51
CA HIS A 32 -10.95 -15.35 -7.12
C HIS A 32 -10.63 -16.55 -6.21
N HIS A 33 -9.42 -16.62 -5.67
CA HIS A 33 -8.98 -17.71 -4.80
C HIS A 33 -9.82 -17.81 -3.52
N PHE A 34 -10.07 -16.68 -2.87
CA PHE A 34 -10.92 -16.62 -1.67
C PHE A 34 -12.39 -16.40 -1.98
N SER A 35 -12.81 -16.65 -3.22
CA SER A 35 -14.20 -16.52 -3.61
C SER A 35 -15.06 -17.36 -2.67
N ARG A 36 -16.11 -16.72 -2.16
CA ARG A 36 -17.06 -17.29 -1.20
C ARG A 36 -16.56 -17.52 0.24
N SER A 37 -15.28 -17.26 0.53
CA SER A 37 -14.67 -17.46 1.85
C SER A 37 -14.29 -16.15 2.55
N VAL A 38 -13.78 -15.16 1.81
CA VAL A 38 -13.35 -13.84 2.34
C VAL A 38 -13.91 -12.73 1.46
N SER A 39 -14.32 -11.62 2.06
CA SER A 39 -14.64 -10.39 1.34
C SER A 39 -13.39 -9.52 1.24
N LEU A 40 -12.90 -9.23 0.04
CA LEU A 40 -11.84 -8.24 -0.14
C LEU A 40 -12.44 -6.84 -0.20
N LEU A 41 -11.88 -5.94 0.59
CA LEU A 41 -12.22 -4.53 0.58
C LEU A 41 -10.96 -3.74 0.20
N PHE A 42 -11.11 -2.86 -0.78
CA PHE A 42 -10.02 -2.02 -1.24
C PHE A 42 -10.22 -0.61 -0.68
N SER A 43 -9.23 -0.12 0.06
CA SER A 43 -9.18 1.29 0.44
C SER A 43 -8.36 2.03 -0.62
N PRO A 44 -9.00 2.75 -1.57
CA PRO A 44 -8.29 3.52 -2.57
C PRO A 44 -7.48 4.63 -1.89
N PRO A 45 -6.21 4.84 -2.21
CA PRO A 45 -5.55 6.08 -1.86
C PRO A 45 -5.04 6.84 -3.10
N ARG A 46 -5.28 8.14 -3.00
CA ARG A 46 -4.43 9.24 -3.48
C ARG A 46 -4.37 9.61 -4.96
N SER A 47 -5.00 8.92 -5.92
CA SER A 47 -5.08 9.47 -7.30
C SER A 47 -5.81 10.83 -7.34
N ILE A 48 -6.73 11.10 -6.39
CA ILE A 48 -7.49 12.37 -6.28
C ILE A 48 -6.80 13.44 -5.40
N LEU A 49 -5.74 13.12 -4.64
CA LEU A 49 -5.09 14.04 -3.69
C LEU A 49 -3.71 14.55 -4.16
N PHE A 50 -3.32 14.27 -5.42
CA PHE A 50 -2.05 14.67 -6.04
C PHE A 50 -1.78 16.18 -6.14
N SER A 51 -2.55 17.05 -5.48
CA SER A 51 -2.36 18.50 -5.59
C SER A 51 -1.98 19.22 -4.29
N ILE A 52 -1.81 18.51 -3.16
CA ILE A 52 -1.49 19.16 -1.88
C ILE A 52 -0.37 18.39 -1.17
N SER A 53 0.86 18.87 -1.33
CA SER A 53 1.90 18.62 -0.35
C SER A 53 1.43 19.24 0.96
N PRO A 54 1.31 18.50 2.08
CA PRO A 54 0.95 19.11 3.34
C PRO A 54 2.16 19.93 3.79
N SER A 55 2.08 21.24 3.60
CA SER A 55 2.90 22.23 4.29
C SER A 55 2.52 22.34 5.78
N THR A 56 2.01 21.27 6.38
CA THR A 56 1.51 21.25 7.76
C THR A 56 2.25 20.19 8.56
N ASP A 57 2.57 20.53 9.82
CA ASP A 57 3.34 19.73 10.79
C ASP A 57 2.74 18.34 11.14
N LEU A 58 1.67 17.90 10.46
CA LEU A 58 0.92 16.68 10.75
C LEU A 58 1.45 15.44 10.00
N GLY A 59 2.21 15.61 8.91
CA GLY A 59 2.88 14.52 8.19
C GLY A 59 1.95 13.55 7.44
N TRP A 60 2.53 12.76 6.53
CA TRP A 60 1.76 11.87 5.65
C TRP A 60 1.11 10.67 6.36
N GLY A 61 1.68 10.21 7.48
CA GLY A 61 1.14 9.12 8.30
C GLY A 61 -0.20 9.47 8.93
N PHE A 62 -0.37 10.69 9.45
CA PHE A 62 -1.63 11.17 10.00
C PHE A 62 -2.73 11.21 8.94
N LEU A 63 -2.42 11.73 7.74
CA LEU A 63 -3.38 11.77 6.64
C LEU A 63 -3.80 10.36 6.19
N SER A 64 -2.88 9.40 6.17
CA SER A 64 -3.19 8.01 5.87
C SER A 64 -4.15 7.40 6.90
N VAL A 65 -3.94 7.70 8.19
CA VAL A 65 -4.81 7.27 9.29
C VAL A 65 -6.21 7.87 9.19
N VAL A 66 -6.31 9.19 9.02
CA VAL A 66 -7.60 9.89 8.87
C VAL A 66 -8.36 9.38 7.65
N TRP A 67 -7.67 9.14 6.54
CA TRP A 67 -8.28 8.59 5.33
C TRP A 67 -8.81 7.17 5.54
N PHE A 68 -8.04 6.33 6.23
CA PHE A 68 -8.49 4.98 6.58
C PHE A 68 -9.77 5.02 7.42
N ASP A 69 -9.85 5.92 8.40
CA ASP A 69 -11.04 6.08 9.24
C ASP A 69 -12.24 6.61 8.45
N LEU A 70 -12.04 7.54 7.52
CA LEU A 70 -13.08 8.02 6.61
C LEU A 70 -13.58 6.90 5.70
N PHE A 71 -12.66 6.19 5.07
CA PHE A 71 -12.97 5.05 4.20
C PHE A 71 -13.76 3.98 4.95
N ASP A 72 -13.29 3.60 6.13
CA ASP A 72 -13.98 2.65 7.00
C ASP A 72 -15.40 3.14 7.30
N SER A 73 -15.55 4.41 7.73
CA SER A 73 -16.85 5.05 7.99
C SER A 73 -17.81 5.03 6.79
N LEU A 74 -17.33 5.33 5.57
CA LEU A 74 -18.13 5.31 4.35
C LEU A 74 -18.56 3.90 3.94
N ASN A 75 -17.72 2.89 4.15
CA ASN A 75 -18.10 1.49 3.93
C ASN A 75 -19.14 1.00 4.92
N HIS A 76 -19.17 1.56 6.13
CA HIS A 76 -20.25 1.29 7.09
C HIS A 76 -21.57 1.91 6.63
N LEU A 77 -21.55 3.12 6.05
CA LEU A 77 -22.76 3.83 5.59
C LEU A 77 -23.37 3.24 4.31
N SER A 78 -22.55 2.72 3.39
CA SER A 78 -23.00 2.09 2.14
C SER A 78 -23.52 0.66 2.32
N GLY A 79 -23.22 0.02 3.46
CA GLY A 79 -23.82 -1.25 3.88
C GLY A 79 -25.27 -1.06 4.36
N GLY A 80 -26.21 -0.99 3.42
CA GLY A 80 -27.62 -0.67 3.66
C GLY A 80 -28.28 -1.40 4.85
N HIS A 81 -28.99 -0.62 5.67
CA HIS A 81 -30.05 -1.03 6.61
C HIS A 81 -29.82 -2.39 7.30
N ARG A 82 -28.77 -2.51 8.10
CA ARG A 82 -28.73 -3.47 9.19
C ARG A 82 -28.34 -2.76 10.47
N ALA A 83 -29.18 -2.98 11.49
CA ALA A 83 -29.18 -2.41 12.83
C ALA A 83 -27.79 -2.09 13.38
N ALA A 84 -27.70 -0.98 14.11
CA ALA A 84 -26.60 -0.54 14.97
C ALA A 84 -25.85 -1.70 15.66
N GLY A 85 -24.93 -2.30 14.91
CA GLY A 85 -24.25 -3.53 15.27
C GLY A 85 -22.76 -3.27 15.25
N VAL A 86 -22.13 -3.55 16.39
CA VAL A 86 -20.69 -3.44 16.64
C VAL A 86 -19.87 -3.71 15.38
N GLN A 87 -19.06 -2.73 14.96
CA GLN A 87 -18.10 -2.91 13.87
C GLN A 87 -17.27 -4.17 14.14
N ARG A 88 -17.33 -5.15 13.23
CA ARG A 88 -16.40 -6.28 13.32
C ARG A 88 -15.07 -5.88 12.68
N PRO A 89 -13.95 -6.09 13.38
CA PRO A 89 -12.64 -5.85 12.80
C PRO A 89 -12.45 -6.71 11.54
N PRO A 90 -11.71 -6.23 10.52
CA PRO A 90 -11.26 -7.09 9.45
C PRO A 90 -10.40 -8.22 10.03
N ALA A 91 -10.39 -9.37 9.36
CA ALA A 91 -9.52 -10.47 9.76
C ALA A 91 -8.05 -10.11 9.49
N ALA A 92 -7.79 -9.39 8.40
CA ALA A 92 -6.47 -8.90 8.07
C ALA A 92 -6.51 -7.57 7.29
N VAL A 93 -5.44 -6.79 7.43
CA VAL A 93 -5.16 -5.59 6.63
C VAL A 93 -3.76 -5.74 6.06
N ALA A 94 -3.63 -5.72 4.74
CA ALA A 94 -2.35 -5.65 4.04
C ALA A 94 -2.02 -4.19 3.73
N VAL A 95 -0.89 -3.70 4.25
CA VAL A 95 -0.40 -2.34 4.03
C VAL A 95 0.74 -2.39 3.00
N PHE A 96 0.55 -1.71 1.87
CA PHE A 96 1.44 -1.79 0.71
C PHE A 96 1.76 -0.38 0.16
N PHE A 97 2.69 0.30 0.83
CA PHE A 97 3.17 1.64 0.49
C PHE A 97 4.70 1.69 0.38
N GLY A 98 5.22 2.77 -0.21
CA GLY A 98 6.66 3.04 -0.30
C GLY A 98 7.17 3.17 -1.73
N ALA A 99 6.38 2.76 -2.74
CA ALA A 99 6.80 2.87 -4.13
C ALA A 99 6.93 4.35 -4.54
N ASN A 100 6.00 5.20 -4.09
CA ASN A 100 6.01 6.64 -4.38
C ASN A 100 7.04 7.40 -3.53
N ASP A 101 7.11 7.07 -2.25
CA ASP A 101 8.06 7.60 -1.26
C ASP A 101 9.51 7.46 -1.75
N ALA A 102 9.82 6.35 -2.43
CA ALA A 102 11.12 6.04 -3.01
C ALA A 102 11.52 6.90 -4.23
N SER A 103 10.69 7.87 -4.64
CA SER A 103 11.06 8.82 -5.69
C SER A 103 12.30 9.62 -5.31
N LEU A 104 13.20 9.84 -6.27
CA LEU A 104 14.35 10.69 -6.07
C LEU A 104 13.93 12.17 -6.08
N PRO A 105 14.34 12.99 -5.09
CA PRO A 105 13.86 14.36 -4.93
C PRO A 105 14.30 15.28 -6.08
N ASP A 106 15.37 14.95 -6.79
CA ASP A 106 15.94 15.69 -7.93
C ASP A 106 15.51 15.14 -9.31
N ARG A 107 14.40 14.38 -9.37
CA ARG A 107 13.85 13.80 -10.61
C ARG A 107 12.40 14.22 -10.85
N SER A 108 11.84 13.83 -12.01
CA SER A 108 10.51 14.27 -12.45
C SER A 108 9.37 13.93 -11.48
N SER A 109 9.51 12.86 -10.68
CA SER A 109 8.56 12.49 -9.61
C SER A 109 9.00 12.91 -8.20
N GLY A 110 9.97 13.83 -8.06
CA GLY A 110 10.55 14.21 -6.76
C GLY A 110 9.55 14.79 -5.76
N PHE A 111 8.41 15.31 -6.24
CA PHE A 111 7.31 15.77 -5.39
C PHE A 111 6.65 14.66 -4.55
N GLN A 112 6.89 13.38 -4.89
CA GLN A 112 6.39 12.22 -4.14
C GLN A 112 7.39 11.73 -3.07
N HIS A 113 8.62 12.26 -3.08
CA HIS A 113 9.68 11.82 -2.19
C HIS A 113 9.28 12.02 -0.72
N VAL A 114 9.51 10.97 0.09
CA VAL A 114 9.38 11.02 1.55
C VAL A 114 10.66 10.50 2.16
N PRO A 115 11.40 11.26 2.97
CA PRO A 115 12.65 10.77 3.57
C PRO A 115 12.47 9.44 4.30
N LEU A 116 13.46 8.53 4.21
CA LEU A 116 13.39 7.18 4.78
C LEU A 116 12.99 7.14 6.27
N SER A 117 13.45 8.11 7.06
CA SER A 117 13.07 8.24 8.48
C SER A 117 11.58 8.54 8.65
N GLU A 118 11.04 9.43 7.82
CA GLU A 118 9.62 9.78 7.82
C GLU A 118 8.77 8.63 7.29
N TYR A 119 9.18 7.95 6.21
CA TYR A 119 8.52 6.75 5.71
C TYR A 119 8.39 5.68 6.81
N SER A 120 9.47 5.41 7.53
CA SER A 120 9.48 4.44 8.63
C SER A 120 8.56 4.88 9.78
N ALA A 121 8.55 6.16 10.12
CA ALA A 121 7.66 6.71 11.14
C ALA A 121 6.17 6.61 10.72
N ASN A 122 5.88 6.91 9.45
CA ASN A 122 4.55 6.81 8.88
C ASN A 122 4.03 5.36 8.90
N LEU A 123 4.87 4.37 8.52
CA LEU A 123 4.50 2.97 8.61
C LEU A 123 4.21 2.52 10.05
N ARG A 124 5.05 2.92 11.03
CA ARG A 124 4.80 2.62 12.45
C ARG A 124 3.48 3.23 12.91
N ALA A 125 3.21 4.49 12.58
CA ALA A 125 1.97 5.17 12.93
C ALA A 125 0.73 4.46 12.35
N ILE A 126 0.78 4.05 11.08
CA ILE A 126 -0.30 3.28 10.45
C ILE A 126 -0.50 1.94 11.17
N CYS A 127 0.57 1.20 11.45
CA CYS A 127 0.50 -0.09 12.13
C CYS A 127 -0.08 0.03 13.53
N SER A 128 0.41 0.98 14.33
CA SER A 128 -0.09 1.25 15.68
C SER A 128 -1.57 1.61 15.66
N HIS A 129 -2.00 2.52 14.77
CA HIS A 129 -3.41 2.89 14.63
C HIS A 129 -4.31 1.69 14.33
N LEU A 130 -3.92 0.84 13.37
CA LEU A 130 -4.69 -0.35 13.03
C LEU A 130 -4.80 -1.33 14.20
N LYS A 131 -3.72 -1.50 14.98
CA LYS A 131 -3.69 -2.39 16.15
C LYS A 131 -4.43 -1.82 17.36
N GLU A 132 -4.39 -0.51 17.56
CA GLU A 132 -5.17 0.19 18.61
C GLU A 132 -6.65 0.15 18.29
N LYS A 133 -7.02 0.37 17.03
CA LYS A 133 -8.42 0.30 16.58
C LYS A 133 -8.95 -1.13 16.63
N TRP A 134 -8.15 -2.11 16.20
CA TRP A 134 -8.55 -3.51 16.11
C TRP A 134 -7.43 -4.48 16.53
N ASP A 135 -7.40 -4.79 17.83
CA ASP A 135 -6.39 -5.67 18.46
C ASP A 135 -6.24 -7.05 17.80
N SER A 136 -7.33 -7.59 17.27
CA SER A 136 -7.45 -8.93 16.69
C SER A 136 -7.19 -8.98 15.19
N THR A 137 -7.05 -7.82 14.54
CA THR A 137 -6.69 -7.74 13.12
C THR A 137 -5.23 -8.17 12.92
N ILE A 138 -5.01 -9.01 11.92
CA ILE A 138 -3.67 -9.33 11.42
C ILE A 138 -3.24 -8.20 10.49
N VAL A 139 -2.23 -7.41 10.88
CA VAL A 139 -1.65 -6.38 10.02
C VAL A 139 -0.44 -6.98 9.31
N ILE A 140 -0.42 -6.93 7.97
CA ILE A 140 0.64 -7.49 7.13
C ILE A 140 1.28 -6.34 6.36
N LEU A 141 2.59 -6.15 6.46
CA LEU A 141 3.31 -5.22 5.60
C LEU A 141 3.72 -5.89 4.28
N ILE A 142 3.65 -5.17 3.18
CA ILE A 142 4.20 -5.58 1.89
C ILE A 142 5.24 -4.53 1.49
N THR A 143 6.47 -4.96 1.21
CA THR A 143 7.53 -4.05 0.79
C THR A 143 7.21 -3.42 -0.56
N PRO A 144 7.63 -2.17 -0.87
CA PRO A 144 7.59 -1.69 -2.24
C PRO A 144 8.28 -2.67 -3.21
N PRO A 145 7.80 -2.79 -4.47
CA PRO A 145 8.41 -3.66 -5.46
C PRO A 145 9.76 -3.11 -5.95
N PRO A 146 10.57 -3.92 -6.64
CA PRO A 146 11.76 -3.44 -7.33
C PRO A 146 11.40 -2.55 -8.52
N ILE A 147 12.38 -1.83 -9.05
CA ILE A 147 12.19 -0.86 -10.15
C ILE A 147 12.99 -1.28 -11.39
N ASP A 148 12.31 -1.48 -12.52
CA ASP A 148 12.97 -1.55 -13.84
C ASP A 148 13.31 -0.13 -14.31
N GLU A 149 14.53 0.32 -14.00
CA GLU A 149 15.01 1.66 -14.38
C GLU A 149 14.97 1.89 -15.89
N HIS A 150 15.30 0.86 -16.69
CA HIS A 150 15.25 0.98 -18.14
C HIS A 150 13.80 1.14 -18.63
N GLY A 151 12.88 0.35 -18.08
CA GLY A 151 11.45 0.46 -18.33
C GLY A 151 10.90 1.84 -17.97
N ARG A 152 11.34 2.43 -16.85
CA ARG A 152 10.95 3.78 -16.40
C ARG A 152 11.47 4.90 -17.30
N ILE A 153 12.65 4.73 -17.91
CA ILE A 153 13.16 5.69 -18.90
C ILE A 153 12.34 5.61 -20.19
N GLN A 154 11.97 4.40 -20.63
CA GLN A 154 11.19 4.19 -21.86
C GLN A 154 9.73 4.62 -21.73
N ASN A 155 9.14 4.41 -20.55
CA ASN A 155 7.74 4.71 -20.25
C ASN A 155 7.66 5.58 -19.00
N PRO A 156 8.11 6.84 -19.06
CA PRO A 156 8.11 7.71 -17.90
C PRO A 156 6.67 8.04 -17.47
N TYR A 157 6.47 8.14 -16.16
CA TYR A 157 5.25 8.70 -15.62
C TYR A 157 5.32 10.24 -15.72
N GLY A 158 4.62 10.81 -16.69
CA GLY A 158 4.62 12.25 -16.96
C GLY A 158 5.84 12.72 -17.77
N ASP A 159 6.13 14.02 -17.73
CA ASP A 159 7.28 14.59 -18.43
C ASP A 159 8.60 14.12 -17.81
N ASN A 160 9.55 13.70 -18.66
CA ASN A 160 10.89 13.31 -18.25
C ASN A 160 11.96 13.98 -19.11
N SER A 161 11.99 15.31 -19.06
CA SER A 161 13.01 16.13 -19.71
C SER A 161 14.46 15.76 -19.32
N SER A 162 14.67 15.13 -18.16
CA SER A 162 15.99 14.71 -17.69
C SER A 162 16.52 13.45 -18.37
N GLY A 163 15.65 12.61 -18.94
CA GLY A 163 16.01 11.30 -19.49
C GLY A 163 16.51 10.28 -18.44
N LEU A 164 16.39 10.60 -17.15
CA LEU A 164 16.79 9.74 -16.03
C LEU A 164 15.57 9.02 -15.44
N PRO A 165 15.72 7.83 -14.85
CA PRO A 165 14.64 7.20 -14.13
C PRO A 165 14.33 8.04 -12.87
N GLU A 166 13.05 8.21 -12.57
CA GLU A 166 12.61 9.00 -11.42
C GLU A 166 12.78 8.30 -10.05
N ARG A 167 13.04 7.00 -10.10
CA ARG A 167 13.28 6.07 -8.98
C ARG A 167 14.37 5.12 -9.44
N THR A 168 15.22 4.71 -8.53
CA THR A 168 16.20 3.65 -8.79
C THR A 168 15.83 2.41 -7.98
N ASN A 169 16.26 1.25 -8.47
CA ASN A 169 16.04 0.00 -7.75
C ASN A 169 16.82 -0.04 -6.44
N GLU A 170 17.99 0.60 -6.40
CA GLU A 170 18.78 0.78 -5.18
C GLU A 170 18.01 1.56 -4.11
N VAL A 171 17.42 2.70 -4.47
CA VAL A 171 16.62 3.49 -3.53
C VAL A 171 15.39 2.72 -3.11
N ALA A 172 14.65 2.10 -4.05
CA ALA A 172 13.51 1.24 -3.71
C ALA A 172 13.89 0.12 -2.72
N GLY A 173 15.08 -0.48 -2.87
CA GLY A 173 15.62 -1.47 -1.93
C GLY A 173 15.84 -0.94 -0.52
N ALA A 174 16.23 0.33 -0.37
CA ALA A 174 16.34 0.96 0.94
C ALA A 174 14.97 1.12 1.64
N TYR A 175 13.91 1.48 0.88
CA TYR A 175 12.54 1.54 1.43
C TYR A 175 12.00 0.13 1.72
N ALA A 176 12.30 -0.86 0.89
CA ALA A 176 11.95 -2.25 1.16
C ALA A 176 12.57 -2.75 2.47
N LYS A 177 13.87 -2.48 2.67
CA LYS A 177 14.57 -2.81 3.93
C LYS A 177 13.97 -2.10 5.13
N ALA A 178 13.62 -0.82 4.99
CA ALA A 178 12.95 -0.06 6.06
C ALA A 178 11.57 -0.64 6.41
N CYS A 179 10.78 -1.04 5.42
CA CYS A 179 9.49 -1.71 5.62
C CYS A 179 9.64 -3.03 6.39
N VAL A 180 10.62 -3.86 6.02
CA VAL A 180 10.93 -5.11 6.75
C VAL A 180 11.32 -4.80 8.20
N ALA A 181 12.22 -3.83 8.42
CA ALA A 181 12.64 -3.45 9.77
C ALA A 181 11.46 -2.98 10.64
N VAL A 182 10.55 -2.16 10.09
CA VAL A 182 9.35 -1.71 10.81
C VAL A 182 8.45 -2.89 11.17
N ALA A 183 8.29 -3.87 10.27
CA ALA A 183 7.51 -5.07 10.54
C ALA A 183 8.11 -5.88 11.70
N GLU A 184 9.43 -6.12 11.66
CA GLU A 184 10.17 -6.85 12.68
C GLU A 184 10.09 -6.15 14.05
N GLU A 185 10.35 -4.84 14.10
CA GLU A 185 10.23 -4.01 15.30
C GLU A 185 8.82 -4.05 15.90
N SER A 186 7.79 -4.12 15.05
CA SER A 186 6.39 -4.13 15.45
C SER A 186 5.85 -5.55 15.72
N GLY A 187 6.67 -6.59 15.53
CA GLY A 187 6.25 -7.99 15.63
C GLY A 187 5.16 -8.38 14.62
N LEU A 188 5.14 -7.75 13.45
CA LEU A 188 4.14 -7.95 12.40
C LEU A 188 4.69 -8.80 11.24
N PRO A 189 3.84 -9.60 10.57
CA PRO A 189 4.22 -10.30 9.35
C PRO A 189 4.55 -9.33 8.20
N VAL A 190 5.54 -9.70 7.39
CA VAL A 190 5.94 -8.96 6.18
C VAL A 190 6.08 -9.87 4.96
N ILE A 191 5.63 -9.38 3.81
CA ILE A 191 5.86 -9.98 2.50
C ILE A 191 6.91 -9.14 1.77
N ASP A 192 8.16 -9.58 1.84
CA ASP A 192 9.29 -8.95 1.13
C ASP A 192 9.27 -9.36 -0.36
N ILE A 193 8.49 -8.62 -1.15
CA ILE A 193 8.40 -8.84 -2.59
C ILE A 193 9.64 -8.29 -3.32
N TRP A 194 10.31 -7.26 -2.78
CA TRP A 194 11.52 -6.71 -3.40
C TRP A 194 12.60 -7.79 -3.50
N THR A 195 12.91 -8.46 -2.39
CA THR A 195 13.91 -9.54 -2.37
C THR A 195 13.43 -10.76 -3.15
N ARG A 196 12.14 -11.11 -3.07
CA ARG A 196 11.60 -12.30 -3.74
C ARG A 196 11.62 -12.19 -5.26
N MET A 197 11.26 -11.03 -5.81
CA MET A 197 11.20 -10.82 -7.25
C MET A 197 12.59 -10.94 -7.90
N HIS A 198 13.62 -10.40 -7.25
CA HIS A 198 15.01 -10.53 -7.70
C HIS A 198 15.54 -11.97 -7.79
N LYS A 199 14.85 -12.96 -7.18
CA LYS A 199 15.23 -14.37 -7.30
C LYS A 199 14.87 -14.98 -8.66
N PHE A 200 14.08 -14.28 -9.48
CA PHE A 200 13.66 -14.73 -10.79
C PHE A 200 14.50 -14.06 -11.89
N PRO A 201 15.14 -14.82 -12.78
CA PRO A 201 15.81 -14.23 -13.94
C PRO A 201 14.82 -13.44 -14.81
N GLY A 202 15.19 -12.21 -15.19
CA GLY A 202 14.35 -11.33 -16.01
C GLY A 202 13.12 -10.79 -15.27
N TRP A 203 13.19 -10.67 -13.94
CA TRP A 203 12.11 -10.16 -13.08
C TRP A 203 11.56 -8.81 -13.57
N GLU A 204 12.40 -7.98 -14.20
CA GLU A 204 12.08 -6.68 -14.78
C GLU A 204 10.94 -6.78 -15.79
N LYS A 205 10.91 -7.85 -16.60
CA LYS A 205 9.89 -8.06 -17.65
C LYS A 205 8.83 -9.07 -17.24
N LEU A 206 9.16 -9.93 -16.27
CA LEU A 206 8.25 -10.97 -15.78
C LEU A 206 7.15 -10.39 -14.89
N PHE A 207 7.50 -9.41 -14.06
CA PHE A 207 6.59 -8.90 -13.04
C PHE A 207 6.24 -7.43 -13.19
N LEU A 208 7.10 -6.65 -13.83
CA LEU A 208 6.85 -5.24 -14.09
C LEU A 208 6.44 -5.10 -15.55
N ARG A 209 5.34 -4.37 -15.77
CA ARG A 209 4.82 -4.03 -17.09
C ARG A 209 4.99 -2.54 -17.32
#